data_AF-A0A2V6YV47-F1
#
_entry.id   AF-A0A2V6YV47-F1
#
_cell.length_a   1.000
_cell.length_b   1.000
_cell.length_c   1.000
_cell.angle_alpha   90.00
_cell.angle_beta   90.00
_cell.angle_gamma   90.00
#
_symmetry.space_group_name_H-M   'P 1'
#
loop_
_entity.id
_entity.type
_entity.pdbx_description
1 polymer ?
#
loop_
_entity_poly.entity_id
_entity_poly.type
_entity_poly.pdbx_seq_one_letter_code
_entity_poly.pdbx_strand_id
1 'polypeptide(L)'
;GEAKNQSHVDDPIVTDMLIRQRRIFDVAKRREVIHDLQRYLARQQYYVQLPSGIYVAVWDGALKNFGPNLGYDYGGRLVAAWLDR
;
A
#
# COMPACT_ATOMS: atom_id res chain seq x y z
N GLY A 1 3.83 4.31 -20.14
CA GLY A 1 2.81 4.32 -19.09
C GLY A 1 3.27 3.46 -17.93
N GLU A 2 2.71 3.66 -16.75
CA GLU A 2 2.97 2.83 -15.56
C GLU A 2 2.27 1.47 -15.71
N ALA A 3 3.00 0.35 -15.57
CA ALA A 3 2.45 -0.99 -15.81
C ALA A 3 1.30 -1.37 -14.85
N LYS A 4 1.25 -0.74 -13.66
CA LYS A 4 0.16 -0.92 -12.69
C LYS A 4 -1.08 -0.06 -12.99
N ASN A 5 -1.02 0.85 -13.97
CA ASN A 5 -2.17 1.65 -14.40
C ASN A 5 -3.00 0.88 -15.44
N GLN A 6 -3.80 -0.07 -14.97
CA GLN A 6 -4.63 -0.94 -15.79
C GLN A 6 -5.77 -0.20 -16.51
N SER A 7 -6.28 0.88 -15.91
CA SER A 7 -7.33 1.71 -16.51
C SER A 7 -6.79 2.78 -17.47
N HIS A 8 -5.48 2.80 -17.73
CA HIS A 8 -4.81 3.78 -18.62
C HIS A 8 -5.13 5.25 -18.29
N VAL A 9 -5.34 5.57 -17.00
CA VAL A 9 -5.70 6.92 -16.55
C VAL A 9 -4.59 7.92 -16.89
N ASP A 10 -4.96 9.02 -17.54
CA ASP A 10 -4.09 10.16 -17.82
C ASP A 10 -4.82 11.47 -17.43
N ASP A 11 -4.89 11.71 -16.12
CA ASP A 11 -5.51 12.91 -15.54
C ASP A 11 -4.42 13.88 -15.04
N PRO A 12 -4.34 15.11 -15.58
CA PRO A 12 -3.31 16.07 -15.19
C PRO A 12 -3.46 16.57 -13.75
N ILE A 13 -4.67 16.60 -13.20
CA ILE A 13 -4.95 16.98 -11.81
C ILE A 13 -4.43 15.89 -10.87
N VAL A 14 -4.69 14.61 -11.19
CA VAL A 14 -4.13 13.47 -10.45
C VAL A 14 -2.61 13.51 -10.47
N THR A 15 -2.02 13.79 -11.63
CA THR A 15 -0.57 13.90 -11.82
C THR A 15 0.04 15.01 -10.94
N ASP A 16 -0.55 16.21 -10.91
CA ASP A 16 -0.10 17.30 -10.03
C ASP A 16 -0.15 16.90 -8.55
N MET A 17 -1.28 16.35 -8.09
CA MET A 17 -1.44 15.93 -6.69
C MET A 17 -0.43 14.84 -6.28
N LEU A 18 -0.17 13.86 -7.16
CA LEU A 18 0.82 12.80 -6.93
C LEU A 18 2.25 13.34 -6.84
N ILE A 19 2.62 14.32 -7.68
CA ILE A 19 3.94 14.96 -7.63
C ILE A 19 4.05 15.81 -6.36
N ARG A 20 3.02 16.60 -6.05
CA ARG A 20 3.01 17.51 -4.89
C ARG A 20 3.19 16.75 -3.59
N GLN A 21 2.44 15.66 -3.36
CA GLN A 21 2.55 14.91 -2.11
C GLN A 21 3.98 14.33 -1.89
N ARG A 22 4.71 13.96 -2.95
CA ARG A 22 6.11 13.47 -2.85
C ARG A 22 7.10 14.56 -2.41
N ARG A 23 6.77 15.83 -2.67
CA ARG A 23 7.62 16.99 -2.36
C ARG A 23 7.33 17.59 -0.99
N ILE A 24 6.24 17.19 -0.34
CA ILE A 24 5.88 17.67 1.00
C ILE A 24 6.54 16.77 2.05
N PHE A 25 7.54 17.32 2.73
CA PHE A 25 8.24 16.63 3.83
C PHE A 25 7.38 16.52 5.09
N ASP A 26 6.65 17.60 5.41
CA ASP A 26 5.73 17.63 6.54
C ASP A 26 4.65 16.55 6.39
N VAL A 27 4.62 15.62 7.34
CA VAL A 27 3.76 14.43 7.27
C VAL A 27 2.28 14.80 7.34
N ALA A 28 1.92 15.80 8.14
CA ALA A 28 0.52 16.22 8.30
C ALA A 28 0.02 16.89 7.02
N LYS A 29 0.79 17.83 6.46
CA LYS A 29 0.46 18.50 5.19
C LYS A 29 0.43 17.53 4.02
N ARG A 30 1.35 16.55 3.98
CA ARG A 30 1.33 15.50 2.94
C ARG A 30 0.04 14.68 3.02
N ARG A 31 -0.42 14.37 4.24
CA ARG A 31 -1.65 13.60 4.45
C ARG A 31 -2.89 14.35 3.96
N GLU A 32 -2.95 15.66 4.15
CA GLU A 32 -4.04 16.50 3.61
C GLU A 32 -4.15 16.36 2.08
N VAL A 33 -3.03 16.50 1.35
CA VAL A 33 -3.01 16.34 -0.12
C VAL A 33 -3.41 14.92 -0.54
N ILE A 34 -2.99 13.89 0.20
CA ILE A 34 -3.39 12.50 -0.07
C ILE A 34 -4.90 12.33 0.10
N HIS A 35 -5.50 12.91 1.14
CA HIS A 35 -6.95 12.84 1.35
C HIS A 35 -7.73 13.58 0.27
N ASP A 36 -7.25 14.75 -0.16
CA ASP A 36 -7.86 15.49 -1.27
C ASP A 36 -7.81 14.68 -2.58
N LEU A 37 -6.66 14.06 -2.87
CA LEU A 37 -6.50 13.15 -4.01
C LEU A 37 -7.48 11.97 -3.93
N GLN A 38 -7.62 11.33 -2.76
CA GLN A 38 -8.57 10.22 -2.58
C GLN A 38 -10.02 10.65 -2.84
N ARG A 39 -10.44 11.83 -2.33
CA ARG A 39 -11.78 12.37 -2.59
C ARG A 39 -11.99 12.70 -4.06
N TYR A 40 -10.98 13.24 -4.74
CA TYR A 40 -11.03 13.50 -6.17
C TYR A 40 -11.19 12.19 -6.96
N LEU A 41 -10.33 11.20 -6.71
CA LEU A 41 -10.39 9.89 -7.37
C LEU A 41 -11.72 9.16 -7.15
N ALA A 42 -12.30 9.28 -5.95
CA ALA A 42 -13.59 8.69 -5.62
C ALA A 42 -14.74 9.23 -6.50
N ARG A 43 -14.64 10.48 -6.99
CA ARG A 43 -15.64 11.06 -7.91
C ARG A 43 -15.46 10.59 -9.35
N GLN A 44 -14.24 10.22 -9.74
CA GLN A 44 -13.95 9.79 -11.12
C GLN A 44 -14.22 8.30 -11.35
N GLN A 45 -14.14 7.48 -10.29
CA GLN A 45 -14.42 6.04 -10.34
C GLN A 45 -13.60 5.27 -11.40
N TYR A 46 -12.33 5.67 -11.62
CA TYR A 46 -11.42 4.97 -12.55
C TYR A 46 -11.18 3.49 -12.20
N TYR A 47 -11.38 3.13 -10.93
CA TYR A 47 -11.34 1.77 -10.42
C TYR A 47 -12.55 1.57 -9.52
N VAL A 48 -13.16 0.38 -9.59
CA VAL A 48 -14.09 -0.09 -8.57
C VAL A 48 -13.26 -0.69 -7.44
N GLN A 49 -13.20 -0.01 -6.30
CA GLN A 49 -12.47 -0.54 -5.16
C GLN A 49 -13.28 -1.56 -4.39
N LEU A 50 -12.65 -2.70 -4.13
CA LEU A 50 -13.18 -3.75 -3.28
C LEU A 50 -12.64 -3.59 -1.84
N PRO A 51 -13.27 -4.24 -0.85
CA PRO A 51 -12.74 -4.26 0.50
C PRO A 51 -11.28 -4.74 0.54
N SER A 52 -10.50 -4.22 1.48
CA SER A 52 -9.15 -4.71 1.70
C SER A 52 -9.18 -6.20 2.05
N GLY A 53 -8.28 -6.98 1.42
CA GLY A 53 -8.16 -8.40 1.68
C GLY A 53 -7.74 -8.67 3.12
N ILE A 54 -8.30 -9.73 3.72
CA ILE A 54 -7.84 -10.27 4.99
C ILE A 54 -6.81 -11.34 4.68
N TYR A 55 -5.60 -11.19 5.22
CA TYR A 55 -4.58 -12.21 5.12
C TYR A 55 -4.65 -13.11 6.35
N VAL A 56 -4.98 -14.38 6.13
CA VAL A 56 -4.95 -15.42 7.16
C VAL A 56 -3.69 -16.25 6.94
N ALA A 57 -2.87 -16.38 7.99
CA ALA A 57 -1.67 -17.19 7.98
C ALA A 57 -1.71 -18.20 9.13
N VAL A 58 -1.19 -19.38 8.88
CA VAL A 58 -1.00 -20.45 9.86
C VAL A 58 0.44 -20.92 9.73
N TRP A 59 1.08 -21.23 10.85
CA TRP A 59 2.43 -21.77 10.89
C TRP A 59 2.53 -22.90 11.91
N ASP A 60 3.60 -23.67 11.78
CA ASP A 60 3.93 -24.77 12.69
C ASP A 60 4.19 -24.26 14.12
N GLY A 61 3.77 -25.01 15.15
CA GLY A 61 3.99 -24.65 16.55
C GLY A 61 5.47 -24.57 16.97
N ALA A 62 6.35 -25.25 16.23
CA ALA A 62 7.80 -25.16 16.37
C ALA A 62 8.35 -23.82 15.85
N LEU A 63 7.63 -23.08 14.99
CA LEU A 63 8.09 -21.79 14.48
C LEU A 63 8.05 -20.73 15.58
N LYS A 64 9.23 -20.21 15.94
CA LYS A 64 9.40 -19.16 16.94
C LYS A 64 9.89 -17.87 16.29
N ASN A 65 9.57 -16.76 16.94
CA ASN A 65 10.04 -15.41 16.57
C ASN A 65 9.70 -14.98 15.13
N PHE A 66 8.69 -15.61 14.51
CA PHE A 66 8.17 -15.19 13.23
C PHE A 66 7.23 -13.99 13.42
N GLY A 67 7.65 -12.83 12.92
CA GLY A 67 6.80 -11.64 12.87
C GLY A 67 6.18 -11.52 11.48
N PRO A 68 4.98 -12.06 11.22
CA PRO A 68 4.40 -12.03 9.88
C PRO A 68 4.26 -10.59 9.38
N ASN A 69 4.79 -10.33 8.18
CA ASN A 69 4.49 -9.14 7.40
C ASN A 69 3.77 -9.62 6.13
N LEU A 70 2.44 -9.66 6.19
CA LEU A 70 1.60 -10.16 5.09
C LEU A 70 1.42 -9.11 3.98
N GLY A 71 2.33 -8.14 3.91
CA GLY A 71 2.46 -7.18 2.82
C GLY A 71 3.47 -7.65 1.76
N TYR A 72 4.06 -6.73 1.01
CA TYR A 72 5.00 -7.08 -0.06
C TYR A 72 6.39 -7.52 0.41
N ASP A 73 6.72 -7.37 1.69
CA ASP A 73 8.01 -7.76 2.28
C ASP A 73 7.84 -8.97 3.21
N TYR A 74 7.65 -10.15 2.59
CA TYR A 74 7.58 -11.43 3.31
C TYR A 74 8.93 -11.87 3.90
N GLY A 75 10.05 -11.46 3.30
CA GLY A 75 11.38 -11.96 3.61
C GLY A 75 12.03 -11.28 4.82
N GLY A 76 11.81 -9.97 5.01
CA GLY A 76 12.54 -9.17 6.01
C GLY A 76 12.39 -9.65 7.45
N ARG A 77 11.29 -10.34 7.79
CA ARG A 77 11.04 -10.87 9.15
C ARG A 77 11.19 -12.38 9.29
N LEU A 78 11.49 -13.08 8.20
CA LEU A 78 11.87 -14.49 8.25
C LEU A 78 13.26 -14.67 8.87
N VAL A 79 14.15 -13.70 8.69
CA VAL A 79 15.55 -13.77 9.15
C VAL A 79 15.72 -13.97 10.67
N ALA A 80 14.71 -13.58 11.45
CA ALA A 80 14.72 -13.71 12.90
C ALA A 80 14.00 -14.99 13.39
N ALA A 81 13.31 -15.70 12.48
CA ALA A 81 12.53 -16.88 12.82
C ALA A 81 13.40 -18.14 12.89
N TRP A 82 13.01 -19.07 13.74
CA TRP A 82 13.69 -20.37 13.91
C TRP A 82 12.70 -21.46 14.29
N LEU A 83 13.12 -22.73 14.18
CA LEU A 83 12.32 -23.89 14.56
C LEU A 83 12.83 -24.50 15.85
N ASP A 84 11.93 -24.76 16.78
CA ASP A 84 12.18 -25.44 18.04
C ASP A 84 12.24 -26.95 17.83
N ARG A 85 13.38 -27.43 17.31
CA ARG A 85 13.73 -28.83 17.08
C ARG A 85 15.23 -29.05 16.94
#